data_AF-A0A9D2M6L1-F1
#
_entry.id   AF-A0A9D2M6L1-F1
#
_cell.length_a   1.000
_cell.length_b   1.000
_cell.length_c   1.000
_cell.angle_alpha   90.00
_cell.angle_beta   90.00
_cell.angle_gamma   90.00
#
_symmetry.space_group_name_H-M   'P 1'
#
loop_
_entity.id
_entity.type
_entity.pdbx_description
1 polymer ?
#
loop_
_entity_poly.entity_id
_entity_poly.type
_entity_poly.pdbx_seq_one_letter_code
_entity_poly.pdbx_strand_id
1 'polypeptide(L)'
;MLQNKVHLKWLSQYLGQAPDTFFSYIVFSNRCTLKKVTLTNGQHHVVNRNALLAAVKSNVRKTGHLLTADEIDQLYTKLEPLTQVSEVQKLAHIQAIQAKQPAAKAKTCKKPAVAGSEAVHPQPVPQGAADTPPVCPRCGGILILRTATKGKKAGTRFWGCTNYPKCRYTQPSSS
;
A
#
# COMPACT_ATOMS: atom_id res chain seq x y z
N MET A 1 11.40 0.79 -7.09
CA MET A 1 11.18 1.92 -8.01
C MET A 1 10.31 1.57 -9.22
N LEU A 2 10.15 0.28 -9.58
CA LEU A 2 9.35 -0.13 -10.75
C LEU A 2 7.90 0.37 -10.70
N GLN A 3 7.29 0.39 -9.51
CA GLN A 3 5.93 0.91 -9.31
C GLN A 3 5.81 2.40 -9.66
N ASN A 4 6.72 3.26 -9.18
CA ASN A 4 6.69 4.69 -9.49
C ASN A 4 6.90 4.95 -10.98
N LYS A 5 7.75 4.16 -11.64
CA LYS A 5 7.95 4.25 -13.10
C LYS A 5 6.68 3.93 -13.88
N VAL A 6 5.92 2.92 -13.45
CA VAL A 6 4.62 2.57 -14.06
C VAL A 6 3.60 3.69 -13.85
N HIS A 7 3.53 4.26 -12.64
CA HIS A 7 2.64 5.41 -12.36
C HIS A 7 2.95 6.61 -13.26
N LEU A 8 4.24 6.96 -13.41
CA LEU A 8 4.65 8.05 -14.30
C LEU A 8 4.26 7.78 -15.76
N LYS A 9 4.41 6.55 -16.25
CA LYS A 9 4.03 6.17 -17.62
C LYS A 9 2.53 6.38 -17.87
N TRP A 10 1.68 5.95 -16.95
CA TRP A 10 0.23 6.09 -17.12
C TRP A 10 -0.22 7.54 -16.94
N LEU A 11 0.40 8.26 -16.01
CA LEU A 11 0.14 9.68 -15.81
C LEU A 11 0.53 10.50 -17.05
N SER A 12 1.69 10.23 -17.65
CA SER A 12 2.13 10.89 -18.87
C SER A 12 1.19 10.61 -20.04
N GLN A 13 0.76 9.35 -20.18
CA GLN A 13 -0.22 8.96 -21.19
C GLN A 13 -1.58 9.64 -20.99
N TYR A 14 -2.07 9.73 -19.76
CA TYR A 14 -3.34 10.38 -19.45
C TYR A 14 -3.29 11.90 -19.73
N LEU A 15 -2.18 12.54 -19.38
CA LEU A 15 -2.01 13.98 -19.54
C LEU A 15 -1.59 14.38 -20.96
N GLY A 16 -1.20 13.42 -21.81
CA GLY A 16 -0.69 13.68 -23.16
C GLY A 16 0.67 14.37 -23.15
N GLN A 17 1.45 14.18 -22.09
CA GLN A 17 2.74 14.83 -21.87
C GLN A 17 3.89 13.83 -22.06
N ALA A 18 5.05 14.31 -22.48
CA ALA A 18 6.22 13.47 -22.64
C ALA A 18 6.70 12.95 -21.26
N PRO A 19 7.11 11.67 -21.13
CA PRO A 19 7.41 11.04 -19.84
C PRO A 19 8.60 11.65 -19.09
N ASP A 20 9.44 12.40 -19.78
CA ASP A 20 10.58 13.17 -19.27
C ASP A 20 10.20 14.51 -18.61
N THR A 21 8.96 14.96 -18.76
CA THR A 21 8.43 16.13 -18.07
C THR A 21 8.12 15.87 -16.59
N PHE A 22 8.02 14.60 -16.17
CA PHE A 22 7.65 14.22 -14.82
C PHE A 22 8.84 13.81 -13.95
N PHE A 23 8.88 14.33 -12.72
CA PHE A 23 9.87 13.98 -11.71
C PHE A 23 9.21 13.29 -10.52
N SER A 24 9.73 12.13 -10.11
CA SER A 24 9.19 11.40 -8.96
C SER A 24 10.00 11.69 -7.70
N TYR A 25 9.39 12.36 -6.74
CA TYR A 25 9.97 12.60 -5.42
C TYR A 25 9.42 11.60 -4.40
N ILE A 26 10.31 10.84 -3.77
CA ILE A 26 10.02 9.93 -2.67
C ILE A 26 10.63 10.56 -1.41
N VAL A 27 9.74 11.06 -0.56
CA VAL A 27 10.13 11.89 0.58
C VAL A 27 10.02 11.09 1.87
N PHE A 28 11.12 10.97 2.59
CA PHE A 28 11.16 10.31 3.90
C PHE A 28 11.21 11.34 5.04
N SER A 29 10.72 10.95 6.21
CA SER A 29 10.92 11.74 7.43
C SER A 29 12.41 11.94 7.72
N ASN A 30 12.75 13.03 8.41
CA ASN A 30 14.11 13.29 8.90
C ASN A 30 14.64 12.21 9.85
N ARG A 31 13.74 11.42 10.43
CA ARG A 31 14.10 10.31 11.34
C ARG A 31 14.55 9.03 10.59
N CYS A 32 14.47 9.02 9.26
CA CYS A 32 14.85 7.87 8.45
C CYS A 32 16.28 8.01 7.92
N THR A 33 17.12 6.99 8.14
CA THR A 33 18.43 6.88 7.49
C THR A 33 18.28 6.25 6.11
N LEU A 34 18.61 7.00 5.05
CA LEU A 34 18.61 6.48 3.69
C LEU A 34 19.84 5.60 3.48
N LYS A 35 19.66 4.28 3.41
CA LYS A 35 20.70 3.35 2.94
C LYS A 35 20.86 3.49 1.42
N LYS A 36 22.05 3.13 0.88
CA LYS A 36 22.42 3.22 -0.56
C LYS A 36 21.19 3.14 -1.48
N VAL A 37 20.72 4.30 -1.93
CA VAL A 37 19.65 4.41 -2.89
C VAL A 37 20.30 4.44 -4.26
N THR A 38 20.10 3.39 -5.06
CA THR A 38 20.50 3.41 -6.46
C THR A 38 19.50 4.26 -7.22
N LEU A 39 19.83 5.52 -7.47
CA LEU A 39 19.02 6.46 -8.25
C LEU A 39 19.23 6.16 -9.73
N THR A 40 18.24 5.54 -10.37
CA THR A 40 18.23 5.34 -11.83
C THR A 40 17.90 6.65 -12.53
N ASN A 41 18.83 7.13 -13.36
CA ASN A 41 18.66 8.12 -14.44
C ASN A 41 18.12 9.52 -14.08
N GLY A 42 18.21 9.97 -12.83
CA GLY A 42 17.96 11.38 -12.47
C GLY A 42 16.50 11.87 -12.48
N GLN A 43 15.55 11.05 -12.96
CA GLN A 43 14.11 11.36 -12.93
C GLN A 43 13.42 10.99 -11.60
N HIS A 44 14.13 10.26 -10.75
CA HIS A 44 13.65 9.88 -9.42
C HIS A 44 14.54 10.50 -8.36
N HIS A 45 13.92 11.11 -7.36
CA HIS A 45 14.59 11.72 -6.21
C HIS A 45 14.13 11.01 -4.94
N VAL A 46 15.09 10.52 -4.16
CA VAL A 46 14.82 9.98 -2.82
C VAL A 46 15.51 10.88 -1.81
N VAL A 47 14.71 11.61 -1.03
CA VAL A 47 15.22 12.68 -0.16
C VAL A 47 14.52 12.66 1.19
N ASN A 48 15.20 13.17 2.23
CA ASN A 48 14.54 13.51 3.48
C ASN A 48 13.76 14.82 3.32
N ARG A 49 12.73 15.02 4.15
CA ARG A 49 11.83 16.18 4.09
C ARG A 49 12.56 17.54 4.15
N ASN A 50 13.61 17.66 4.96
CA ASN A 50 14.40 18.90 5.03
C ASN A 50 15.14 19.22 3.73
N ALA A 51 15.53 18.21 2.97
CA ALA A 51 16.26 18.36 1.71
C ALA A 51 15.34 18.53 0.50
N LEU A 52 14.01 18.32 0.65
CA LEU A 52 13.06 18.36 -0.45
C LEU A 52 13.09 19.69 -1.21
N LEU A 53 13.00 20.81 -0.48
CA LEU A 53 12.97 22.13 -1.11
C LEU A 53 14.26 22.40 -1.90
N ALA A 54 15.42 22.04 -1.34
CA ALA A 54 16.70 22.19 -2.01
C ALA A 54 16.80 21.30 -3.26
N ALA A 55 16.32 20.05 -3.17
CA ALA A 55 16.31 19.12 -4.30
C ALA A 55 15.42 19.61 -5.44
N VAL A 56 14.20 20.08 -5.13
CA VAL A 56 13.27 20.65 -6.12
C VAL A 56 13.87 21.89 -6.77
N LYS A 57 14.41 22.83 -5.99
CA LYS A 57 15.06 24.03 -6.54
C LYS A 57 16.27 23.70 -7.42
N SER A 58 17.08 22.71 -7.02
CA SER A 58 18.22 22.24 -7.82
C SER A 58 17.75 21.64 -9.14
N ASN A 59 16.66 20.88 -9.14
CA ASN A 59 16.09 20.31 -10.35
C ASN A 59 15.54 21.40 -11.28
N VAL A 60 14.74 22.33 -10.77
CA VAL A 60 14.18 23.45 -11.55
C VAL A 60 15.29 24.25 -12.24
N ARG A 61 16.40 24.53 -11.55
CA ARG A 61 17.56 25.22 -12.15
C ARG A 61 18.22 24.43 -13.28
N LYS A 62 18.22 23.09 -13.21
CA LYS A 62 18.82 22.22 -14.22
C LYS A 62 17.92 22.01 -15.43
N THR A 63 16.62 21.86 -15.20
CA THR A 63 15.63 21.54 -16.23
C THR A 63 15.09 22.79 -16.92
N GLY A 64 15.16 23.94 -16.24
CA GLY A 64 14.54 25.17 -16.71
C GLY A 64 13.01 25.09 -16.66
N HIS A 65 12.39 25.91 -17.50
CA HIS A 65 10.94 26.03 -17.61
C HIS A 65 10.43 25.12 -18.72
N LEU A 66 9.71 24.05 -18.33
CA LEU A 66 9.22 23.03 -19.27
C LEU A 66 7.75 23.22 -19.68
N LEU A 67 6.95 23.92 -18.87
CA LEU A 67 5.52 24.09 -19.06
C LEU A 67 5.15 25.56 -18.96
N THR A 68 4.42 26.09 -19.93
CA THR A 68 3.81 27.42 -19.92
C THR A 68 2.70 27.54 -18.87
N ALA A 69 2.30 28.77 -18.54
CA ALA A 69 1.17 29.01 -17.63
C ALA A 69 -0.13 28.36 -18.14
N ASP A 70 -0.38 28.46 -19.46
CA ASP A 70 -1.55 27.84 -20.09
C ASP A 70 -1.52 26.31 -19.99
N GLU A 71 -0.36 25.68 -20.23
CA GLU A 71 -0.19 24.23 -20.04
C GLU A 71 -0.42 23.81 -18.58
N ILE A 72 0.02 24.62 -17.61
CA ILE A 72 -0.23 24.37 -16.18
C ILE A 72 -1.73 24.39 -15.89
N ASP A 73 -2.46 25.38 -16.42
CA ASP A 73 -3.90 25.52 -16.22
C ASP A 73 -4.69 24.37 -16.88
N GLN A 74 -4.26 23.94 -18.07
CA GLN A 74 -4.82 22.77 -18.75
C GLN A 74 -4.62 21.47 -17.94
N LEU A 75 -3.41 21.29 -17.37
CA LEU A 75 -3.12 20.15 -16.52
C LEU A 75 -3.96 20.18 -15.23
N TYR A 76 -4.08 21.36 -14.60
CA TYR A 76 -4.90 21.54 -13.41
C TYR A 76 -6.36 21.16 -13.69
N THR A 77 -6.94 21.68 -14.77
CA THR A 77 -8.33 21.41 -15.17
C THR A 77 -8.59 19.92 -15.40
N LYS A 78 -7.62 19.19 -15.97
CA LYS A 78 -7.73 17.74 -16.16
C LYS A 78 -7.60 16.96 -14.85
N LEU A 79 -6.76 17.40 -13.93
CA LEU A 79 -6.43 16.67 -12.70
C LEU A 79 -7.41 16.94 -11.56
N GLU A 80 -7.92 18.17 -11.44
CA GLU A 80 -8.80 18.59 -10.35
C GLU A 80 -9.99 17.64 -10.12
N PRO A 81 -10.76 17.22 -11.15
CA PRO A 81 -11.87 16.31 -10.96
C PRO A 81 -11.48 14.95 -10.37
N LEU A 82 -10.24 14.49 -10.63
CA LEU A 82 -9.73 13.21 -10.12
C LEU A 82 -9.33 13.28 -8.63
N THR A 83 -9.07 14.48 -8.12
CA THR A 83 -8.75 14.70 -6.70
C THR A 83 -10.00 14.83 -5.84
N GLN A 84 -11.13 15.19 -6.48
CA GLN A 84 -12.41 15.36 -5.83
C GLN A 84 -13.17 14.04 -5.83
N VAL A 85 -13.03 13.28 -4.74
CA VAL A 85 -13.99 12.21 -4.46
C VAL A 85 -15.31 12.89 -4.12
N SER A 86 -16.36 12.67 -4.91
CA SER A 86 -17.65 13.32 -4.67
C SER A 86 -18.15 12.98 -3.27
N GLU A 87 -18.86 13.90 -2.61
CA GLU A 87 -19.45 13.63 -1.30
C GLU A 87 -20.33 12.38 -1.33
N VAL A 88 -21.01 12.13 -2.46
CA VAL A 88 -21.78 10.90 -2.71
C VAL A 88 -20.89 9.65 -2.69
N GLN A 89 -19.73 9.68 -3.36
CA GLN A 89 -18.78 8.55 -3.35
C GLN A 89 -18.14 8.34 -1.98
N LYS A 90 -17.82 9.42 -1.25
CA LYS A 90 -17.34 9.34 0.14
C LYS A 90 -18.40 8.73 1.05
N LEU A 91 -19.65 9.18 0.93
CA LEU A 91 -20.79 8.67 1.72
C LEU A 91 -21.08 7.20 1.38
N ALA A 92 -21.11 6.82 0.11
CA ALA A 92 -21.28 5.43 -0.30
C ALA A 92 -20.15 4.53 0.24
N HIS A 93 -18.92 5.03 0.26
CA HIS A 93 -17.79 4.33 0.86
C HIS A 93 -17.94 4.19 2.39
N ILE A 94 -18.34 5.26 3.09
CA ILE A 94 -18.61 5.25 4.54
C ILE A 94 -19.74 4.26 4.86
N GLN A 95 -20.84 4.31 4.12
CA GLN A 95 -21.98 3.41 4.27
C GLN A 95 -21.59 1.96 3.99
N ALA A 96 -20.78 1.69 2.97
CA ALA A 96 -20.27 0.36 2.70
C ALA A 96 -19.33 -0.16 3.81
N ILE A 97 -18.52 0.71 4.42
CA ILE A 97 -17.72 0.36 5.60
C ILE A 97 -18.64 0.08 6.80
N GLN A 98 -19.64 0.92 7.06
CA GLN A 98 -20.59 0.76 8.17
C GLN A 98 -21.47 -0.49 8.00
N ALA A 99 -21.89 -0.81 6.77
CA ALA A 99 -22.65 -2.02 6.46
C ALA A 99 -21.79 -3.29 6.54
N LYS A 100 -20.49 -3.19 6.26
CA LYS A 100 -19.52 -4.30 6.40
C LYS A 100 -18.97 -4.44 7.81
N GLN A 101 -19.12 -3.43 8.67
CA GLN A 101 -18.92 -3.60 10.10
C GLN A 101 -20.22 -4.16 10.67
N PRO A 102 -20.27 -5.43 11.12
CA PRO A 102 -21.43 -5.88 11.87
C PRO A 102 -21.55 -4.94 13.06
N ALA A 103 -22.74 -4.40 13.28
CA ALA A 103 -23.06 -3.54 14.42
C ALA A 103 -22.29 -4.04 15.64
N ALA A 104 -21.55 -3.14 16.28
CA ALA A 104 -21.00 -3.38 17.60
C ALA A 104 -22.17 -3.75 18.52
N LYS A 105 -22.56 -5.02 18.55
CA LYS A 105 -23.30 -5.57 19.66
C LYS A 105 -22.37 -5.34 20.84
N ALA A 106 -22.81 -4.49 21.76
CA ALA A 106 -22.26 -4.45 23.11
C ALA A 106 -22.14 -5.90 23.59
N LYS A 107 -20.92 -6.46 23.54
CA LYS A 107 -20.61 -7.73 24.16
C LYS A 107 -20.27 -7.41 25.61
N THR A 108 -21.32 -7.26 26.40
CA THR A 108 -21.24 -7.66 27.81
C THR A 108 -20.70 -9.09 27.85
N CYS A 109 -19.72 -9.32 28.74
CA CYS A 109 -19.08 -10.61 28.91
C CYS A 109 -20.10 -11.65 29.36
N LYS A 110 -20.60 -12.49 28.45
CA LYS A 110 -21.20 -13.78 28.79
C LYS A 110 -20.76 -14.85 27.78
N LYS A 111 -19.95 -15.81 28.27
CA LYS A 111 -19.72 -17.16 27.72
C LYS A 111 -21.07 -17.92 27.67
N PRO A 112 -21.19 -19.12 27.05
CA PRO A 112 -20.78 -19.61 25.73
C PRO A 112 -21.99 -20.26 24.97
N ALA A 113 -21.78 -20.80 23.75
CA ALA A 113 -22.32 -22.09 23.22
C ALA A 113 -22.68 -22.07 21.69
N VAL A 114 -21.88 -22.84 20.94
CA VAL A 114 -22.13 -23.78 19.81
C VAL A 114 -23.24 -23.54 18.75
N ALA A 115 -22.83 -23.77 17.48
CA ALA A 115 -23.49 -24.52 16.37
C ALA A 115 -23.95 -23.78 15.09
N GLY A 116 -23.47 -24.27 13.92
CA GLY A 116 -24.09 -24.24 12.56
C GLY A 116 -23.66 -23.11 11.60
N SER A 117 -22.77 -23.33 10.60
CA SER A 117 -22.98 -23.75 9.17
C SER A 117 -23.72 -22.70 8.29
N GLU A 118 -23.38 -22.31 7.05
CA GLU A 118 -22.70 -22.90 5.87
C GLU A 118 -22.21 -21.76 4.90
N ALA A 119 -20.98 -21.76 4.36
CA ALA A 119 -20.49 -22.22 3.02
C ALA A 119 -20.74 -21.26 1.82
N VAL A 120 -19.91 -21.07 0.77
CA VAL A 120 -18.47 -21.11 0.38
C VAL A 120 -18.42 -20.89 -1.15
N HIS A 121 -17.38 -20.26 -1.72
CA HIS A 121 -16.80 -20.74 -3.00
C HIS A 121 -15.30 -20.42 -3.17
N PRO A 122 -14.51 -21.29 -3.84
CA PRO A 122 -13.08 -21.53 -3.54
C PRO A 122 -12.13 -21.22 -4.71
N GLN A 123 -10.80 -21.13 -4.44
CA GLN A 123 -9.67 -21.56 -5.31
C GLN A 123 -8.34 -21.51 -4.50
N PRO A 124 -7.27 -22.24 -4.87
CA PRO A 124 -7.01 -23.65 -4.58
C PRO A 124 -5.88 -23.84 -3.55
N VAL A 125 -5.93 -24.95 -2.82
CA VAL A 125 -4.91 -25.38 -1.84
C VAL A 125 -3.91 -26.36 -2.46
N PRO A 126 -2.60 -26.29 -2.19
CA PRO A 126 -1.73 -27.45 -2.23
C PRO A 126 -1.86 -28.21 -0.90
N GLN A 127 -2.27 -29.48 -1.01
CA GLN A 127 -2.49 -30.42 0.09
C GLN A 127 -1.18 -30.84 0.75
N GLY A 128 -1.20 -31.00 2.07
CA GLY A 128 -0.13 -31.65 2.83
C GLY A 128 -0.30 -31.49 4.34
N ALA A 129 -0.86 -32.53 4.97
CA ALA A 129 -0.95 -32.82 6.41
C ALA A 129 -1.93 -31.99 7.26
N ALA A 130 -2.70 -32.74 8.06
CA ALA A 130 -3.76 -32.31 8.96
C ALA A 130 -3.27 -31.28 9.98
N ASP A 131 -3.94 -30.14 10.08
CA ASP A 131 -4.12 -29.36 11.31
C ASP A 131 -5.02 -28.15 11.00
N THR A 132 -5.94 -27.84 11.91
CA THR A 132 -6.75 -26.63 11.79
C THR A 132 -5.82 -25.41 11.76
N PRO A 133 -5.94 -24.49 10.79
CA PRO A 133 -5.06 -23.33 10.70
C PRO A 133 -5.03 -22.56 12.04
N PRO A 134 -3.85 -22.30 12.62
CA PRO A 134 -3.78 -21.76 13.97
C PRO A 134 -4.37 -20.35 14.01
N VAL A 135 -5.03 -20.02 15.13
CA VAL A 135 -5.64 -18.71 15.33
C VAL A 135 -4.61 -17.73 15.87
N CYS A 136 -4.59 -16.53 15.31
CA CYS A 136 -3.72 -15.45 15.74
C CYS A 136 -4.12 -14.99 17.15
N PRO A 137 -3.23 -15.07 18.16
CA PRO A 137 -3.54 -14.68 19.53
C PRO A 137 -3.73 -13.16 19.70
N ARG A 138 -3.31 -12.37 18.70
CA ARG A 138 -3.44 -10.90 18.75
C ARG A 138 -4.78 -10.37 18.25
N CYS A 139 -5.42 -11.05 17.30
CA CYS A 139 -6.61 -10.52 16.65
C CYS A 139 -7.67 -11.55 16.28
N GLY A 140 -7.48 -12.82 16.63
CA GLY A 140 -8.42 -13.90 16.29
C GLY A 140 -8.47 -14.27 14.79
N GLY A 141 -7.63 -13.66 13.94
CA GLY A 141 -7.57 -13.99 12.51
C GLY A 141 -6.79 -15.29 12.27
N ILE A 142 -6.94 -15.89 11.09
CA ILE A 142 -6.22 -17.13 10.75
C ILE A 142 -4.73 -16.86 10.50
N LEU A 143 -3.88 -17.79 10.92
CA LEU A 143 -2.47 -17.84 10.53
C LEU A 143 -2.31 -18.74 9.32
N ILE A 144 -1.55 -18.27 8.34
CA ILE A 144 -1.20 -19.04 7.14
C ILE A 144 0.31 -19.22 7.06
N LEU A 145 0.74 -20.35 6.52
CA LEU A 145 2.15 -20.66 6.33
C LEU A 145 2.71 -19.80 5.18
N ARG A 146 3.78 -19.05 5.44
CA ARG A 146 4.48 -18.21 4.48
C ARG A 146 5.96 -18.53 4.49
N THR A 147 6.61 -18.35 3.35
CA THR A 147 8.06 -18.52 3.22
C THR A 147 8.74 -17.16 3.24
N ALA A 148 9.77 -17.00 4.07
CA ALA A 148 10.58 -15.80 4.09
C ALA A 148 11.37 -15.68 2.78
N THR A 149 11.19 -14.57 2.06
CA THR A 149 11.84 -14.35 0.75
C THR A 149 13.13 -13.53 0.83
N LYS A 150 13.45 -12.96 1.99
CA LYS A 150 14.57 -12.02 2.17
C LYS A 150 15.24 -12.17 3.55
N GLY A 151 16.53 -11.84 3.61
CA GLY A 151 17.33 -11.79 4.85
C GLY A 151 17.93 -13.13 5.26
N LYS A 152 18.56 -13.17 6.45
CA LYS A 152 19.30 -14.35 6.97
C LYS A 152 18.43 -15.62 7.17
N LYS A 153 17.11 -15.47 7.13
CA LYS A 153 16.11 -16.54 7.29
C LYS A 153 15.37 -16.82 5.98
N ALA A 154 15.87 -16.34 4.83
CA ALA A 154 15.27 -16.63 3.53
C ALA A 154 15.15 -18.15 3.31
N GLY A 155 14.02 -18.60 2.75
CA GLY A 155 13.68 -20.01 2.58
C GLY A 155 13.00 -20.65 3.79
N THR A 156 13.04 -20.04 4.99
CA THR A 156 12.33 -20.60 6.15
C THR A 156 10.84 -20.33 6.09
N ARG A 157 10.04 -21.29 6.58
CA ARG A 157 8.60 -21.15 6.72
C ARG A 157 8.24 -20.55 8.09
N PHE A 158 7.18 -19.76 8.12
CA PHE A 158 6.62 -19.18 9.33
C PHE A 158 5.12 -18.99 9.17
N TRP A 159 4.39 -19.07 10.29
CA TRP A 159 2.97 -18.75 10.34
C TRP A 159 2.80 -17.23 10.43
N GLY A 160 2.06 -16.63 9.51
CA GLY A 160 1.78 -15.20 9.47
C GLY A 160 0.28 -14.92 9.45
N CYS A 161 -0.14 -13.87 10.16
CA CYS A 161 -1.55 -13.49 10.19
C CYS A 161 -2.05 -13.01 8.80
N THR A 162 -3.26 -13.44 8.45
CA THR A 162 -3.97 -13.00 7.24
C THR A 162 -4.30 -11.51 7.26
N ASN A 163 -4.47 -10.91 8.44
CA ASN A 163 -4.78 -9.49 8.63
C ASN A 163 -3.57 -8.54 8.50
N TYR A 164 -2.42 -8.99 8.01
CA TYR A 164 -1.30 -8.10 7.68
C TYR A 164 -1.72 -7.08 6.59
N PRO A 165 -1.33 -5.79 6.66
CA PRO A 165 -0.35 -5.17 7.57
C PRO A 165 -0.91 -4.70 8.92
N LYS A 166 -2.23 -4.80 9.15
CA LYS A 166 -2.90 -4.34 10.36
C LYS A 166 -2.55 -5.21 11.58
N CYS A 167 -2.38 -6.51 11.38
CA CYS A 167 -1.83 -7.42 12.39
C CYS A 167 -0.53 -8.04 11.88
N ARG A 168 0.58 -7.74 12.56
CA ARG A 168 1.94 -8.20 12.19
C ARG A 168 2.41 -9.40 13.03
N TYR A 169 1.50 -10.17 13.61
CA TYR A 169 1.86 -11.39 14.33
C TYR A 169 2.45 -12.43 13.38
N THR A 170 3.57 -13.00 13.78
CA THR A 170 4.22 -14.14 13.12
C THR A 170 4.75 -15.10 14.17
N GLN A 171 4.75 -16.40 13.88
CA GLN A 171 5.40 -17.41 14.71
C GLN A 171 6.15 -18.42 13.85
N PRO A 172 7.21 -19.07 14.36
CA PRO A 172 7.90 -20.13 13.64
C PRO A 172 6.94 -21.27 13.29
N SER A 173 7.06 -21.84 12.10
CA SER A 173 6.48 -23.16 11.83
C SER A 173 7.52 -24.19 12.23
N SER A 174 7.54 -24.57 13.50
CA SER A 174 8.35 -25.71 13.94
C SER A 174 7.98 -26.93 13.08
N SER A 175 9.00 -27.59 12.52
CA SER A 175 8.88 -28.89 11.83
C SER A 175 8.49 -29.98 12.80
#